data_AF-A0A965PW57-F1
#
_entry.id   AF-A0A965PW57-F1
#
_cell.length_a   1.000
_cell.length_b   1.000
_cell.length_c   1.000
_cell.angle_alpha   90.00
_cell.angle_beta   90.00
_cell.angle_gamma   90.00
#
_symmetry.space_group_name_H-M   'P 1'
#
loop_
_entity.id
_entity.type
_entity.pdbx_description
1 polymer ?
#
loop_
_entity_poly.entity_id
_entity_poly.type
_entity_poly.pdbx_seq_one_letter_code
_entity_poly.pdbx_strand_id
1 'polypeptide(L)'
;MNGFIFYRGKSPIDGAPLIGIATLASDNRKTGDMVQTWILREDISPTMARSIGEDRSFCGDCSVRDACYVNWGQAPASIFRAYHRGGYVDLRRKPAVMRRIVSGRMVRMGAAGDPAMIPLQHWLRVLHGADGWTGYSHQWRQPWAQPMRELCMASVETETDRYIAQALGWRTYR
;
A
#
# COMPACT_ATOMS: atom_id res chain seq x y z
N MET A 1 5.02 -20.09 2.16
CA MET A 1 4.48 -19.08 1.22
C MET A 1 5.12 -17.75 1.58
N ASN A 2 5.79 -17.07 0.66
CA ASN A 2 6.55 -15.84 0.97
C ASN A 2 5.67 -14.56 0.86
N GLY A 3 4.49 -14.70 0.27
CA GLY A 3 3.52 -13.62 0.12
C GLY A 3 2.37 -14.03 -0.79
N PHE A 4 1.42 -13.12 -0.96
CA PHE A 4 0.23 -13.31 -1.78
C PHE A 4 -0.22 -12.02 -2.46
N ILE A 5 -0.92 -12.15 -3.58
CA ILE A 5 -1.59 -11.04 -4.25
C ILE A 5 -2.98 -10.87 -3.63
N PHE A 6 -3.27 -9.67 -3.15
CA PHE A 6 -4.59 -9.32 -2.57
C PHE A 6 -5.38 -8.33 -3.44
N TYR A 7 -4.72 -7.71 -4.42
CA TYR A 7 -5.35 -6.77 -5.35
C TYR A 7 -4.73 -6.88 -6.74
N ARG A 8 -5.60 -6.82 -7.76
CA ARG A 8 -5.25 -6.31 -9.09
C ARG A 8 -6.43 -5.49 -9.57
N GLY A 9 -6.16 -4.31 -10.10
CA GLY A 9 -7.19 -3.40 -10.56
C GLY A 9 -6.56 -2.21 -11.25
N LYS A 10 -7.32 -1.12 -11.36
CA LYS A 10 -6.87 0.09 -12.03
C LYS A 10 -6.51 1.17 -11.02
N SER A 11 -5.51 1.97 -11.35
CA SER A 11 -5.21 3.23 -10.68
C SER A 11 -6.41 4.18 -10.82
N PRO A 12 -6.83 4.85 -9.74
CA PRO A 12 -7.90 5.84 -9.79
C PRO A 12 -7.52 7.13 -10.54
N ILE A 13 -6.24 7.32 -10.87
CA ILE A 13 -5.73 8.54 -11.51
C ILE A 13 -5.71 8.42 -13.04
N ASP A 14 -5.20 7.31 -13.55
CA ASP A 14 -4.87 7.14 -14.98
C ASP A 14 -5.39 5.81 -15.56
N GLY A 15 -6.04 4.99 -14.74
CA GLY A 15 -6.55 3.68 -15.17
C GLY A 15 -5.49 2.61 -15.38
N ALA A 16 -4.22 2.90 -15.08
CA ALA A 16 -3.11 1.98 -15.28
C ALA A 16 -3.22 0.73 -14.36
N PRO A 17 -2.70 -0.43 -14.79
CA PRO A 17 -2.88 -1.67 -14.03
C PRO A 17 -2.01 -1.68 -12.76
N LEU A 18 -2.65 -1.81 -11.62
CA LEU A 18 -2.02 -1.89 -10.31
C LEU A 18 -2.10 -3.31 -9.73
N ILE A 19 -1.07 -3.67 -8.98
CA ILE A 19 -1.00 -4.87 -8.15
C ILE A 19 -0.82 -4.49 -6.68
N GLY A 20 -1.52 -5.22 -5.79
CA GLY A 20 -1.29 -5.20 -4.35
C GLY A 20 -0.75 -6.55 -3.89
N ILE A 21 0.46 -6.56 -3.33
CA ILE A 21 1.13 -7.76 -2.82
C ILE A 21 1.35 -7.62 -1.32
N ALA A 22 1.05 -8.65 -0.56
CA ALA A 22 1.39 -8.77 0.86
C ALA A 22 2.51 -9.80 1.01
N THR A 23 3.63 -9.42 1.63
CA THR A 23 4.73 -10.33 1.96
C THR A 23 4.76 -10.63 3.43
N LEU A 24 5.00 -11.90 3.73
CA LEU A 24 5.15 -12.41 5.08
C LEU A 24 6.63 -12.33 5.42
N ALA A 25 6.97 -11.81 6.60
CA ALA A 25 8.36 -11.81 7.03
C ALA A 25 8.90 -13.25 7.16
N SER A 26 10.15 -13.43 6.77
CA SER A 26 10.99 -14.58 7.12
C SER A 26 11.93 -14.18 8.25
N ASP A 27 11.92 -14.93 9.36
CA ASP A 27 12.91 -15.03 10.46
C ASP A 27 13.62 -13.76 11.01
N ASN A 28 13.15 -12.54 10.72
CA ASN A 28 13.87 -11.33 11.12
C ASN A 28 13.44 -10.81 12.51
N ARG A 29 14.29 -11.06 13.50
CA ARG A 29 14.07 -10.78 14.94
C ARG A 29 13.85 -9.29 15.30
N LYS A 30 14.11 -8.34 14.40
CA LYS A 30 14.10 -6.89 14.70
C LYS A 30 12.75 -6.18 14.51
N THR A 31 11.78 -6.74 13.79
CA THR A 31 10.55 -6.01 13.39
C THR A 31 9.24 -6.71 13.76
N GLY A 32 9.28 -7.86 14.43
CA GLY A 32 8.09 -8.69 14.68
C GLY A 32 7.51 -9.31 13.39
N ASP A 33 6.52 -10.18 13.53
CA ASP A 33 5.84 -10.90 12.43
C ASP A 33 4.88 -9.98 11.62
N MET A 34 5.36 -8.80 11.22
CA MET A 34 4.56 -7.79 10.53
C MET A 34 4.46 -8.07 9.03
N VAL A 35 3.23 -8.13 8.52
CA VAL A 35 2.95 -8.24 7.08
C VAL A 35 3.25 -6.91 6.40
N GLN A 36 4.10 -6.93 5.37
CA GLN A 36 4.43 -5.74 4.57
C GLN A 36 3.62 -5.76 3.27
N THR A 37 3.04 -4.63 2.88
CA THR A 37 2.24 -4.53 1.64
C THR A 37 2.84 -3.57 0.63
N TRP A 38 2.70 -3.91 -0.65
CA TRP A 38 3.34 -3.23 -1.78
C TRP A 38 2.27 -2.91 -2.82
N ILE A 39 2.14 -1.63 -3.18
CA ILE A 39 1.27 -1.16 -4.25
C ILE A 39 2.17 -0.71 -5.41
N LEU A 40 2.11 -1.43 -6.52
CA LEU A 40 2.99 -1.25 -7.67
C LEU A 40 2.18 -1.30 -8.97
N ARG A 41 2.77 -0.85 -10.07
CA ARG A 41 2.28 -1.18 -11.43
C ARG A 41 2.51 -2.66 -11.73
N GLU A 42 1.58 -3.26 -12.47
CA GLU A 42 1.66 -4.67 -12.90
C GLU A 42 2.64 -4.88 -14.06
N ASP A 43 2.82 -3.85 -14.89
CA ASP A 43 3.40 -3.90 -16.23
C ASP A 43 4.77 -3.20 -16.35
N ILE A 44 5.14 -2.37 -15.37
CA ILE A 44 6.39 -1.62 -15.37
C ILE A 44 7.11 -1.74 -14.03
N SER A 45 8.43 -1.95 -14.09
CA SER A 45 9.24 -2.03 -12.87
C SER A 45 9.16 -0.72 -12.09
N PRO A 46 9.11 -0.77 -10.74
CA PRO A 46 8.96 0.45 -9.94
C PRO A 46 10.08 1.46 -10.16
N THR A 47 11.31 1.00 -10.39
CA THR A 47 12.46 1.87 -10.70
C THR A 47 12.27 2.60 -12.01
N MET A 48 11.79 1.91 -13.06
CA MET A 48 11.48 2.52 -14.34
C MET A 48 10.29 3.47 -14.20
N ALA A 49 9.22 3.06 -13.52
CA ALA A 49 8.06 3.91 -13.28
C ALA A 49 8.45 5.24 -12.64
N ARG A 50 9.38 5.23 -11.66
CA ARG A 50 9.92 6.45 -11.06
C ARG A 50 10.76 7.28 -12.02
N SER A 51 11.59 6.65 -12.86
CA SER A 51 12.43 7.40 -13.81
C SER A 51 11.64 8.09 -14.91
N ILE A 52 10.47 7.55 -15.30
CA ILE A 52 9.61 8.14 -16.34
C ILE A 52 8.34 8.82 -15.80
N GLY A 53 8.17 8.91 -14.48
CA GLY A 53 7.03 9.60 -13.85
C GLY A 53 5.72 8.80 -13.78
N GLU A 54 5.71 7.55 -14.24
CA GLU A 54 4.58 6.61 -14.18
C GLU A 54 4.34 6.07 -12.76
N ASP A 55 5.18 6.42 -11.79
CA ASP A 55 4.94 6.11 -10.38
C ASP A 55 3.76 6.88 -9.78
N ARG A 56 3.29 7.94 -10.46
CA ARG A 56 2.04 8.61 -10.12
C ARG A 56 0.86 7.64 -10.08
N SER A 57 0.86 6.56 -10.88
CA SER A 57 -0.22 5.56 -10.85
C SER A 57 -0.36 4.85 -9.49
N PHE A 58 0.70 4.73 -8.69
CA PHE A 58 0.67 4.02 -7.39
C PHE A 58 1.11 4.87 -6.19
N CYS A 59 1.75 6.01 -6.40
CA CYS A 59 2.07 6.99 -5.36
C CYS A 59 1.09 8.17 -5.32
N GLY A 60 0.31 8.36 -6.38
CA GLY A 60 -0.56 9.53 -6.57
C GLY A 60 0.20 10.86 -6.57
N ASP A 61 -0.47 11.92 -6.15
CA ASP A 61 0.10 13.28 -6.10
C ASP A 61 0.93 13.49 -4.81
N CYS A 62 1.82 12.55 -4.50
CA CYS A 62 2.66 12.55 -3.30
C CYS A 62 3.62 13.76 -3.29
N SER A 63 3.41 14.69 -2.36
CA SER A 63 4.22 15.89 -2.10
C SER A 63 5.70 15.58 -1.83
N VAL A 64 5.97 14.47 -1.14
CA VAL A 64 7.32 14.06 -0.73
C VAL A 64 7.97 13.10 -1.72
N ARG A 65 7.50 13.06 -2.98
CA ARG A 65 7.99 12.16 -4.03
C ARG A 65 9.52 12.14 -4.14
N ASP A 66 10.15 13.31 -4.11
CA ASP A 66 11.60 13.45 -4.30
C ASP A 66 12.40 13.25 -2.99
N ALA A 67 11.76 13.42 -1.83
CA ALA A 67 12.32 13.14 -0.51
C ALA A 67 11.93 11.74 0.03
N CYS A 68 11.34 10.90 -0.82
CA CYS A 68 10.78 9.62 -0.42
C CYS A 68 11.88 8.68 0.12
N TYR A 69 11.70 8.21 1.35
CA TYR A 69 12.66 7.31 2.01
C TYR A 69 12.68 5.88 1.43
N VAL A 70 11.72 5.53 0.57
CA VAL A 70 11.64 4.20 -0.03
C VAL A 70 12.76 4.03 -1.06
N ASN A 71 13.63 3.05 -0.83
CA ASN A 71 14.63 2.67 -1.82
C ASN A 71 14.02 1.74 -2.88
N TRP A 72 13.60 2.32 -4.01
CA TRP A 72 12.90 1.63 -5.08
C TRP A 72 13.74 0.56 -5.79
N GLY A 73 15.07 0.66 -5.76
CA GLY A 73 15.99 -0.35 -6.31
C GLY A 73 16.15 -1.60 -5.44
N GLN A 74 15.64 -1.58 -4.21
CA GLN A 74 15.80 -2.66 -3.23
C GLN A 74 14.53 -3.52 -3.14
N ALA A 75 13.81 -3.43 -2.01
CA ALA A 75 12.67 -4.29 -1.75
C ALA A 75 11.58 -4.18 -2.84
N PRO A 76 11.12 -2.99 -3.27
CA PRO A 76 10.09 -2.89 -4.32
C PRO A 76 10.50 -3.59 -5.63
N ALA A 77 11.73 -3.38 -6.11
CA ALA A 77 12.24 -4.06 -7.29
C ALA A 77 12.34 -5.59 -7.11
N SER A 78 12.73 -6.06 -5.92
CA SER A 78 12.76 -7.48 -5.59
C SER A 78 11.37 -8.13 -5.62
N ILE A 79 10.38 -7.47 -5.00
CA ILE A 79 8.98 -7.89 -5.00
C ILE A 79 8.42 -7.95 -6.42
N PHE A 80 8.65 -6.89 -7.21
CA PHE A 80 8.24 -6.85 -8.62
C PHE A 80 8.82 -8.01 -9.44
N ARG A 81 10.13 -8.27 -9.30
CA ARG A 81 10.78 -9.40 -9.98
C ARG A 81 10.23 -10.76 -9.52
N ALA A 82 9.97 -10.93 -8.23
CA ALA A 82 9.38 -12.17 -7.71
C ALA A 82 7.94 -12.38 -8.22
N TYR A 83 7.17 -11.30 -8.35
CA TYR A 83 5.84 -11.32 -8.94
C TYR A 83 5.87 -11.82 -10.39
N HIS A 84 6.75 -11.26 -11.23
CA HIS A 84 6.87 -11.70 -12.63
C HIS A 84 7.39 -13.13 -12.80
N ARG A 85 8.07 -13.70 -11.78
CA ARG A 85 8.42 -15.13 -11.74
C ARG A 85 7.30 -16.04 -11.22
N GLY A 86 6.11 -15.49 -10.92
CA GLY A 86 4.99 -16.25 -10.36
C GLY A 86 5.15 -16.59 -8.87
N GLY A 87 5.99 -15.86 -8.13
CA GLY A 87 6.34 -16.16 -6.73
C GLY A 87 5.25 -15.90 -5.69
N TYR A 88 4.09 -15.40 -6.10
CA TYR A 88 2.98 -15.06 -5.20
C TYR A 88 1.69 -15.73 -5.62
N VAL A 89 1.03 -16.37 -4.66
CA VAL A 89 -0.30 -16.98 -4.88
C VAL A 89 -1.35 -15.89 -4.95
N ASP A 90 -2.26 -16.00 -5.90
CA ASP A 90 -3.42 -15.11 -6.00
C ASP A 90 -4.50 -15.51 -4.98
N LEU A 91 -4.69 -14.65 -3.97
CA LEU A 91 -5.70 -14.83 -2.93
C LEU A 91 -6.85 -13.83 -3.03
N ARG A 92 -6.97 -13.06 -4.13
CA ARG A 92 -8.03 -12.04 -4.31
C ARG A 92 -9.45 -12.59 -4.11
N ARG A 93 -9.65 -13.87 -4.42
CA ARG A 93 -10.93 -14.59 -4.27
C ARG A 93 -10.96 -15.57 -3.09
N LYS A 94 -10.00 -15.50 -2.16
CA LYS A 94 -9.83 -16.45 -1.04
C LYS A 94 -9.68 -15.72 0.32
N PRO A 95 -10.67 -14.91 0.74
CA PRO A 95 -10.59 -14.12 1.97
C PRO A 95 -10.36 -14.95 3.24
N ALA A 96 -10.94 -16.15 3.33
CA ALA A 96 -10.70 -17.05 4.45
C ALA A 96 -9.22 -17.48 4.58
N VAL A 97 -8.50 -17.62 3.46
CA VAL A 97 -7.07 -17.94 3.46
C VAL A 97 -6.25 -16.71 3.86
N MET A 98 -6.60 -15.54 3.34
CA MET A 98 -5.96 -14.28 3.74
C MET A 98 -6.07 -14.07 5.26
N ARG A 99 -7.28 -14.22 5.83
CA ARG A 99 -7.53 -14.13 7.27
C ARG A 99 -6.62 -15.05 8.08
N ARG A 100 -6.49 -16.33 7.69
CA ARG A 100 -5.62 -17.29 8.39
C ARG A 100 -4.15 -16.87 8.37
N ILE A 101 -3.72 -16.23 7.30
CA ILE A 101 -2.33 -15.77 7.14
C ILE A 101 -2.06 -14.50 7.97
N VAL A 102 -3.03 -13.58 8.06
CA VAL A 102 -2.86 -12.30 8.78
C VAL A 102 -3.25 -12.36 10.27
N SER A 103 -3.91 -13.44 10.70
CA SER A 103 -4.40 -13.57 12.07
C SER A 103 -3.25 -13.49 13.08
N GLY A 104 -3.38 -12.64 14.11
CA GLY A 104 -2.33 -12.49 15.13
C GLY A 104 -1.13 -11.64 14.68
N ARG A 105 -1.27 -10.89 13.59
CA ARG A 105 -0.18 -10.09 13.00
C ARG A 105 -0.56 -8.63 12.83
N MET A 106 0.47 -7.79 12.89
CA MET A 106 0.37 -6.40 12.46
C MET A 106 0.51 -6.30 10.93
N VAL A 107 -0.20 -5.39 10.28
CA VAL A 107 -0.10 -5.14 8.84
C VAL A 107 0.39 -3.71 8.57
N ARG A 108 1.47 -3.57 7.79
CA ARG A 108 1.90 -2.27 7.26
C ARG A 108 1.26 -2.04 5.91
N MET A 109 0.34 -1.08 5.84
CA MET A 109 -0.24 -0.60 4.60
C MET A 109 0.76 0.36 3.95
N GLY A 110 1.20 0.04 2.73
CA GLY A 110 2.10 0.92 1.96
C GLY A 110 3.54 0.89 2.47
N ALA A 111 4.19 -0.29 2.47
CA ALA A 111 5.65 -0.36 2.54
C ALA A 111 6.30 0.29 1.31
N ALA A 112 5.60 0.23 0.17
CA ALA A 112 5.81 1.10 -0.99
C ALA A 112 4.47 1.35 -1.70
N GLY A 113 4.32 2.54 -2.27
CA GLY A 113 3.07 3.03 -2.85
C GLY A 113 2.08 3.54 -1.79
N ASP A 114 1.09 4.31 -2.23
CA ASP A 114 0.08 4.91 -1.37
C ASP A 114 -1.12 3.95 -1.20
N PRO A 115 -1.52 3.58 0.03
CA PRO A 115 -2.63 2.68 0.27
C PRO A 115 -3.96 3.12 -0.36
N ALA A 116 -4.19 4.43 -0.53
CA ALA A 116 -5.43 4.93 -1.10
C ALA A 116 -5.59 4.66 -2.59
N MET A 117 -4.52 4.24 -3.27
CA MET A 117 -4.57 3.79 -4.67
C MET A 117 -5.28 2.44 -4.83
N ILE A 118 -5.57 1.74 -3.73
CA ILE A 118 -6.36 0.51 -3.69
C ILE A 118 -7.68 0.80 -2.97
N PRO A 119 -8.84 0.44 -3.55
CA PRO A 119 -10.13 0.66 -2.90
C PRO A 119 -10.25 0.00 -1.53
N LEU A 120 -10.90 0.71 -0.60
CA LEU A 120 -11.08 0.34 0.81
C LEU A 120 -11.46 -1.13 1.02
N GLN A 121 -12.39 -1.67 0.21
CA GLN A 121 -12.89 -3.03 0.41
C GLN A 121 -11.81 -4.13 0.29
N HIS A 122 -10.71 -3.87 -0.43
CA HIS A 122 -9.61 -4.83 -0.54
C HIS A 122 -8.77 -4.83 0.74
N TRP A 123 -8.56 -3.67 1.33
CA TRP A 123 -7.88 -3.55 2.62
C TRP A 123 -8.70 -4.18 3.75
N LEU A 124 -10.01 -3.94 3.80
CA LEU A 124 -10.89 -4.58 4.79
C LEU A 124 -10.78 -6.11 4.76
N ARG A 125 -10.61 -6.72 3.57
CA ARG A 125 -10.40 -8.17 3.45
C ARG A 125 -9.03 -8.63 3.94
N VAL A 126 -7.98 -7.84 3.69
CA VAL A 126 -6.60 -8.14 4.13
C VAL A 126 -6.46 -7.99 5.63
N LEU A 127 -7.07 -6.95 6.20
CA LEU A 127 -6.97 -6.60 7.61
C LEU A 127 -7.91 -7.43 8.50
N HIS A 128 -8.83 -8.19 7.90
CA HIS A 128 -9.76 -9.02 8.64
C HIS A 128 -9.02 -10.11 9.44
N GLY A 129 -8.97 -9.95 10.76
CA GLY A 129 -8.27 -10.84 11.70
C GLY A 129 -6.86 -10.37 12.09
N ALA A 130 -6.33 -9.30 11.49
CA ALA A 130 -5.09 -8.69 11.93
C ALA A 130 -5.23 -8.09 13.34
N ASP A 131 -4.16 -8.12 14.14
CA ASP A 131 -4.14 -7.51 15.48
C ASP A 131 -4.11 -5.98 15.41
N GLY A 132 -3.68 -5.44 14.27
CA GLY A 132 -3.68 -4.01 14.01
C GLY A 132 -2.97 -3.68 12.70
N TRP A 133 -2.97 -2.40 12.34
CA TRP A 133 -2.30 -1.92 11.13
C TRP A 133 -1.80 -0.49 11.27
N THR A 134 -0.87 -0.14 10.38
CA THR A 134 -0.42 1.24 10.16
C THR A 134 -0.59 1.59 8.69
N GLY A 135 -0.92 2.85 8.39
CA GLY A 135 -1.11 3.31 7.02
C GLY A 135 -1.32 4.82 6.94
N TYR A 136 -0.68 5.44 5.95
CA TYR A 136 -0.72 6.87 5.71
C TYR A 136 -0.99 7.11 4.24
N SER A 137 -1.71 8.19 3.91
CA SER A 137 -1.98 8.56 2.52
C SER A 137 -1.77 10.06 2.31
N HIS A 138 -1.11 10.45 1.23
CA HIS A 138 -1.08 11.84 0.74
C HIS A 138 -2.29 12.15 -0.15
N GLN A 139 -3.09 11.15 -0.52
CA GLN A 139 -4.26 11.33 -1.38
C GLN A 139 -5.50 11.80 -0.61
N TRP A 140 -5.36 12.15 0.67
CA TRP A 140 -6.48 12.48 1.57
C TRP A 140 -7.35 13.66 1.10
N ARG A 141 -6.87 14.49 0.17
CA ARG A 141 -7.64 15.57 -0.46
C ARG A 141 -8.55 15.09 -1.59
N GLN A 142 -8.28 13.91 -2.13
CA GLN A 142 -8.97 13.39 -3.31
C GLN A 142 -10.34 12.82 -2.92
N PRO A 143 -11.43 13.13 -3.67
CA PRO A 143 -12.76 12.61 -3.37
C PRO A 143 -12.81 11.07 -3.36
N TRP A 144 -12.10 10.42 -4.29
CA TRP A 144 -12.04 8.96 -4.39
C TRP A 144 -11.25 8.30 -3.26
N ALA A 145 -10.39 9.04 -2.57
CA ALA A 145 -9.59 8.53 -1.45
C ALA A 145 -10.31 8.68 -0.10
N GLN A 146 -11.40 9.45 0.00
CA GLN A 146 -12.07 9.72 1.27
C GLN A 146 -12.44 8.48 2.09
N PRO A 147 -12.88 7.35 1.51
CA PRO A 147 -13.17 6.14 2.29
C PRO A 147 -11.96 5.63 3.10
N MET A 148 -10.74 5.93 2.67
CA MET A 148 -9.53 5.44 3.34
C MET A 148 -9.28 6.05 4.72
N ARG A 149 -10.00 7.11 5.11
CA ARG A 149 -9.93 7.68 6.47
C ARG A 149 -10.29 6.67 7.57
N GLU A 150 -11.06 5.63 7.22
CA GLU A 150 -11.38 4.52 8.14
C GLU A 150 -10.13 3.73 8.56
N LEU A 151 -9.13 3.63 7.67
CA LEU A 151 -7.94 2.79 7.90
C LEU A 151 -6.66 3.59 8.04
N CYS A 152 -6.49 4.63 7.22
CA CYS A 152 -5.27 5.43 7.12
C CYS A 152 -5.40 6.76 7.85
N MET A 153 -4.25 7.32 8.18
CA MET A 153 -4.11 8.71 8.57
C MET A 153 -3.76 9.56 7.34
N ALA A 154 -4.21 10.80 7.30
CA ALA A 154 -3.76 11.79 6.33
C ALA A 154 -2.31 12.17 6.65
N SER A 155 -1.42 12.01 5.67
CA SER A 155 -0.06 12.54 5.75
C SER A 155 -0.10 14.01 5.35
N VAL A 156 0.30 14.88 6.28
CA VAL A 156 0.16 16.33 6.15
C VAL A 156 1.49 17.03 6.41
N GLU A 157 1.77 18.10 5.66
CA GLU A 157 3.04 18.84 5.74
C GLU A 157 2.92 20.10 6.61
N THR A 158 1.74 20.71 6.63
CA THR A 158 1.47 21.96 7.32
C THR A 158 0.41 21.83 8.42
N GLU A 159 0.42 22.79 9.33
CA GLU A 159 -0.60 22.92 10.36
C GLU A 159 -2.00 23.19 9.75
N THR A 160 -2.04 23.95 8.66
CA THR A 160 -3.27 24.19 7.89
C THR A 160 -3.81 22.89 7.29
N ASP A 161 -2.94 22.06 6.70
CA ASP A 161 -3.34 20.74 6.17
C ASP A 161 -3.92 19.84 7.28
N ARG A 162 -3.32 19.88 8.48
CA ARG A 162 -3.82 19.15 9.64
C ARG A 162 -5.26 19.53 9.98
N TYR A 163 -5.56 20.83 10.07
CA TYR A 163 -6.92 21.30 10.36
C TYR A 163 -7.91 20.89 9.27
N ILE A 164 -7.54 21.02 8.00
CA ILE A 164 -8.42 20.64 6.89
C ILE A 164 -8.68 19.13 6.90
N ALA A 165 -7.64 18.30 7.08
CA ALA A 165 -7.77 16.85 7.12
C ALA A 165 -8.68 16.40 8.29
N GLN A 166 -8.51 17.00 9.47
CA GLN A 166 -9.38 16.74 10.63
C GLN A 166 -10.83 17.15 10.39
N ALA A 167 -11.05 18.31 9.76
CA ALA A 167 -12.40 18.75 9.37
C ALA A 167 -13.07 17.77 8.37
N LEU A 168 -12.29 17.06 7.56
CA LEU A 168 -12.74 15.99 6.67
C LEU A 168 -12.85 14.61 7.36
N GLY A 169 -12.61 14.54 8.67
CA GLY A 169 -12.73 13.30 9.47
C GLY A 169 -11.50 12.39 9.43
N TRP A 170 -10.33 12.90 9.00
CA TRP A 170 -9.09 12.14 9.02
C TRP A 170 -8.34 12.30 10.34
N ARG A 171 -7.75 11.20 10.81
CA ARG A 171 -6.60 11.25 11.71
C ARG A 171 -5.38 11.74 10.93
N THR A 172 -4.43 12.41 11.56
CA THR A 172 -3.29 13.06 10.86
C THR A 172 -1.93 12.60 11.35
N TYR A 173 -0.98 12.44 10.44
CA TYR A 173 0.42 12.13 10.70
C TYR A 173 1.31 13.19 10.03
N ARG A 174 2.42 13.54 10.68
CA ARG A 174 3.41 14.52 10.20
C ARG A 174 4.81 14.01 10.50
#